data_AF-A0A5N6T3P3-F1
#
_entry.id   AF-A0A5N6T3P3-F1
#
_cell.length_a   1.000
_cell.length_b   1.000
_cell.length_c   1.000
_cell.angle_alpha   90.00
_cell.angle_beta   90.00
_cell.angle_gamma   90.00
#
_symmetry.space_group_name_H-M   'P 1'
#
loop_
_entity.id
_entity.type
_entity.pdbx_description
1 polymer ?
#
loop_
_entity_poly.entity_id
_entity_poly.type
_entity_poly.pdbx_seq_one_letter_code
_entity_poly.pdbx_strand_id
1 'polypeptide(L)'
;MITHKALTLLFLVFALAFAELNLGIKEDMSVRLGKTKTGGKDNDGDRQYVWSSIVKLNKDKEAKEVITDSQMIALVHHASDEMNADADFKGAPAGLQPSVMTALLVGDEVYLASSMKGDYSFIYEHNAKPKKGKKAGTGEVRAHVPEEIKTALGKAKEPPRENDQHKNDASCGEVMASYTYLLKNHGAKLQGQNARTIAWIHDKSKNQAYDPCGTGDKVWGCDAFCTKMGFKVIDTKIPEDKKENIPGISKHSQQELMTPALQKEVAEIRDTLKQEEEEKNKEAQRKKEQRKKEAEERRKKEAEEKKKKEEEEKKKKEAEAKKKKEEEEKKKKEAEAKKKKEAEAKKKKEEEEKKKKDKGNGGKKTPGVSKPAVQGKREVTWQA
;
A
#
# COMPACT_ATOMS: atom_id res chain seq x y z
N MET A 1 52.86 23.54 26.13
CA MET A 1 52.06 24.56 25.40
C MET A 1 52.17 24.28 23.92
N ILE A 2 51.33 23.40 23.38
CA ILE A 2 51.19 23.28 21.92
C ILE A 2 50.50 24.56 21.49
N THR A 3 51.23 25.40 20.78
CA THR A 3 50.80 26.76 20.46
C THR A 3 49.59 26.69 19.53
N HIS A 4 48.64 27.60 19.72
CA HIS A 4 47.44 27.75 18.89
C HIS A 4 47.76 27.71 17.37
N LYS A 5 48.96 28.16 16.99
CA LYS A 5 49.50 28.13 15.62
C LYS A 5 49.65 26.72 15.04
N ALA A 6 50.04 25.72 15.83
CA ALA A 6 50.15 24.33 15.36
C ALA A 6 48.77 23.72 15.08
N LEU A 7 47.76 24.05 15.90
CA LEU A 7 46.38 23.62 15.67
C LEU A 7 45.76 24.30 14.45
N THR A 8 46.03 25.59 14.23
CA THR A 8 45.57 26.31 13.03
C THR A 8 46.23 25.76 11.76
N LEU A 9 47.53 25.44 11.81
CA LEU A 9 48.24 24.84 10.68
C LEU A 9 47.72 23.42 10.36
N LEU A 10 47.42 22.62 11.39
CA LEU A 10 46.83 21.30 11.23
C LEU A 10 45.44 21.39 10.57
N PHE A 11 44.60 22.34 10.99
CA PHE A 11 43.31 22.60 10.35
C PHE A 11 43.44 23.08 8.90
N LEU A 12 44.44 23.91 8.60
CA LEU A 12 44.71 24.38 7.23
C LEU A 12 45.22 23.25 6.31
N VAL A 13 46.08 22.38 6.83
CA VAL A 13 46.58 21.20 6.09
C VAL A 13 45.46 20.18 5.90
N PHE A 14 44.58 19.97 6.89
CA PHE A 14 43.38 19.15 6.72
C PHE A 14 42.44 19.77 5.67
N ALA A 15 42.14 21.07 5.75
CA ALA A 15 41.27 21.73 4.79
C ALA A 15 41.83 21.77 3.36
N LEU A 16 43.15 21.76 3.18
CA LEU A 16 43.81 21.69 1.87
C LEU A 16 43.91 20.26 1.33
N ALA A 17 44.10 19.26 2.20
CA ALA A 17 44.08 17.84 1.81
C ALA A 17 42.65 17.37 1.47
N PHE A 18 41.65 18.01 2.07
CA PHE A 18 40.23 17.88 1.75
C PHE A 18 39.73 19.11 1.00
N ALA A 19 40.52 19.66 0.07
CA ALA A 19 39.95 20.34 -1.09
C ALA A 19 39.23 19.28 -1.95
N GLU A 20 38.24 18.63 -1.33
CA GLU A 20 37.44 17.53 -1.84
C GLU A 20 36.83 17.99 -3.15
N LEU A 21 36.75 17.05 -4.08
CA LEU A 21 36.08 17.21 -5.35
C LEU A 21 34.64 17.69 -5.10
N ASN A 22 34.43 19.00 -5.09
CA ASN A 22 33.11 19.59 -4.87
C ASN A 22 32.31 19.47 -6.18
N LEU A 23 31.46 18.44 -6.24
CA LEU A 23 30.63 18.17 -7.40
C LEU A 23 29.37 19.05 -7.38
N GLY A 24 29.08 19.72 -6.26
CA GLY A 24 27.97 20.63 -6.10
C GLY A 24 26.63 19.91 -6.07
N ILE A 25 26.62 18.69 -5.55
CA ILE A 25 25.45 17.84 -5.42
C ILE A 25 24.53 18.43 -4.35
N LYS A 26 23.32 18.80 -4.76
CA LYS A 26 22.32 19.37 -3.86
C LYS A 26 20.96 18.77 -4.14
N GLU A 27 20.14 18.70 -3.10
CA GLU A 27 18.72 18.42 -3.27
C GLU A 27 18.09 19.44 -4.23
N ASP A 28 17.38 18.95 -5.25
CA ASP A 28 16.59 19.76 -6.15
C ASP A 28 15.27 20.13 -5.47
N MET A 29 15.20 21.39 -5.02
CA MET A 29 14.02 21.90 -4.34
C MET A 29 12.82 22.08 -5.27
N SER A 30 13.01 22.10 -6.59
CA SER A 30 11.92 22.24 -7.55
C SER A 30 10.99 21.02 -7.54
N VAL A 31 11.46 19.83 -7.13
CA VAL A 31 10.61 18.64 -7.04
C VAL A 31 9.75 18.59 -5.76
N ARG A 32 9.88 19.57 -4.85
CA ARG A 32 9.01 19.66 -3.68
C ARG A 32 7.71 20.37 -4.04
N LEU A 33 6.61 19.63 -4.06
CA LEU A 33 5.29 20.22 -4.29
C LEU A 33 4.66 20.65 -2.97
N GLY A 34 4.40 21.95 -2.84
CA GLY A 34 3.66 22.54 -1.72
C GLY A 34 4.53 23.40 -0.80
N LYS A 35 3.89 24.37 -0.14
CA LYS A 35 4.52 25.12 0.95
C LYS A 35 4.69 24.16 2.11
N THR A 36 5.90 24.02 2.65
CA THR A 36 6.10 23.41 3.97
C THR A 36 5.20 24.17 4.93
N LYS A 37 4.04 23.62 5.28
CA LYS A 37 3.25 24.21 6.36
C LYS A 37 4.14 24.15 7.58
N THR A 38 4.50 25.31 8.11
CA THR A 38 5.23 25.42 9.37
C THR A 38 4.42 24.67 10.43
N GLY A 39 4.91 23.51 10.88
CA GLY A 39 4.20 22.63 11.82
C GLY A 39 3.31 21.53 11.21
N GLY A 40 3.31 21.32 9.89
CA GLY A 40 2.73 20.12 9.27
C GLY A 40 3.54 18.88 9.65
N LYS A 41 2.87 17.76 9.96
CA LYS A 41 3.56 16.50 10.26
C LYS A 41 4.34 16.07 9.01
N ASP A 42 5.54 15.50 9.19
CA ASP A 42 6.38 15.00 8.09
C ASP A 42 5.74 13.92 7.20
N ASN A 43 4.51 13.50 7.52
CA ASN A 43 3.75 12.47 6.83
C ASN A 43 2.79 13.00 5.76
N ASP A 44 2.77 14.30 5.47
CA ASP A 44 1.82 14.92 4.53
C ASP A 44 2.08 14.59 3.04
N GLY A 45 2.81 13.51 2.73
CA GLY A 45 2.72 12.76 1.47
C GLY A 45 3.12 13.47 0.17
N ASP A 46 3.73 14.65 0.25
CA ASP A 46 3.92 15.52 -0.93
C ASP A 46 5.39 15.83 -1.25
N ARG A 47 6.34 15.13 -0.61
CA ARG A 47 7.77 15.38 -0.81
C ARG A 47 8.36 14.42 -1.83
N GLN A 48 9.03 14.97 -2.84
CA GLN A 48 10.03 14.26 -3.63
C GLN A 48 11.39 14.71 -3.21
N TYR A 49 12.32 13.78 -3.37
CA TYR A 49 13.71 13.96 -3.08
C TYR A 49 14.51 13.46 -4.28
N VAL A 50 15.26 14.39 -4.88
CA VAL A 50 16.21 14.14 -5.95
C VAL A 50 17.41 15.03 -5.67
N TRP A 51 18.61 14.50 -5.81
CA TRP A 51 19.85 15.29 -5.79
C TRP A 51 20.41 15.31 -7.19
N SER A 52 20.91 16.47 -7.60
CA SER A 52 21.46 16.63 -8.94
C SER A 52 22.59 17.65 -8.97
N SER A 53 23.46 17.49 -9.96
CA SER A 53 24.45 18.48 -10.37
C SER A 53 24.83 18.24 -11.82
N ILE A 54 25.33 19.29 -12.46
CA ILE A 54 25.91 19.25 -13.79
C ILE A 54 27.33 19.77 -13.66
N VAL A 55 28.29 18.90 -13.94
CA VAL A 55 29.71 19.14 -13.76
C VAL A 55 30.37 19.24 -15.13
N LYS A 56 31.13 20.32 -15.37
CA LYS A 56 31.93 20.49 -16.57
C LYS A 56 33.40 20.19 -16.29
N LEU A 57 33.91 19.16 -16.95
CA LEU A 57 35.27 18.67 -16.75
C LEU A 57 36.28 19.47 -17.58
N ASN A 58 37.47 19.68 -17.02
CA ASN A 58 38.61 20.20 -17.74
C ASN A 58 39.08 19.15 -18.75
N LYS A 59 39.07 19.50 -20.03
CA LYS A 59 39.66 18.65 -21.08
C LYS A 59 41.10 19.05 -21.31
N ASP A 60 42.02 18.13 -21.07
CA ASP A 60 43.40 18.26 -21.54
C ASP A 60 43.41 18.24 -23.08
N LYS A 61 44.13 19.19 -23.69
CA LYS A 61 44.23 19.33 -25.15
C LYS A 61 44.86 18.09 -25.79
N GLU A 62 45.71 17.38 -25.07
CA GLU A 62 46.41 16.19 -25.57
C GLU A 62 45.68 14.88 -25.25
N ALA A 63 44.70 14.91 -24.35
CA ALA A 63 43.97 13.72 -23.96
C ALA A 63 42.96 13.26 -25.03
N LYS A 64 42.97 11.95 -25.32
CA LYS A 64 42.04 11.32 -26.27
C LYS A 64 40.59 11.34 -25.77
N GLU A 65 40.39 11.22 -24.47
CA GLU A 65 39.08 11.30 -23.82
C GLU A 65 39.13 12.28 -22.64
N VAL A 66 37.97 12.86 -22.29
CA VAL A 66 37.88 13.83 -21.20
C VAL A 66 38.09 13.16 -19.84
N ILE A 67 37.55 11.96 -19.67
CA ILE A 67 37.57 11.16 -18.45
C ILE A 67 37.55 9.68 -18.84
N THR A 68 38.24 8.81 -18.10
CA THR A 68 38.22 7.36 -18.33
C THR A 68 37.00 6.71 -17.66
N ASP A 69 36.71 5.46 -17.99
CA ASP A 69 35.62 4.70 -17.34
C ASP A 69 35.88 4.51 -15.82
N SER A 70 37.13 4.26 -15.40
CA SER A 70 37.51 4.10 -13.97
C SER A 70 37.41 5.41 -13.18
N GLN A 71 37.76 6.54 -13.80
CA GLN A 71 37.59 7.87 -13.21
C GLN A 71 36.11 8.25 -13.12
N MET A 72 35.29 7.83 -14.09
CA MET A 72 33.85 8.06 -14.07
C MET A 72 33.18 7.25 -12.94
N ILE A 73 33.66 6.04 -12.65
CA ILE A 73 33.24 5.26 -11.47
C ILE A 73 33.58 6.01 -10.17
N ALA A 74 34.82 6.52 -10.04
CA ALA A 74 35.22 7.30 -8.87
C ALA A 74 34.36 8.56 -8.70
N LEU A 75 34.11 9.30 -9.78
CA LEU A 75 33.32 10.53 -9.72
C LEU A 75 31.86 10.27 -9.33
N VAL A 76 31.23 9.17 -9.76
CA VAL A 76 29.86 8.83 -9.31
C VAL A 76 29.82 8.35 -7.85
N HIS A 77 30.89 7.71 -7.36
CA HIS A 77 31.03 7.35 -5.95
C HIS A 77 31.10 8.59 -5.06
N HIS A 78 31.99 9.54 -5.37
CA HIS A 78 32.06 10.82 -4.67
C HIS A 78 30.72 11.58 -4.72
N ALA A 79 30.03 11.58 -5.87
CA ALA A 79 28.71 12.18 -5.99
C ALA A 79 27.67 11.52 -5.06
N SER A 80 27.76 10.20 -4.88
CA SER A 80 26.90 9.47 -3.95
C SER A 80 27.19 9.84 -2.50
N ASP A 81 28.46 10.02 -2.13
CA ASP A 81 28.84 10.43 -0.79
C ASP A 81 28.39 11.87 -0.48
N GLU A 82 28.57 12.80 -1.43
CA GLU A 82 28.09 14.19 -1.29
C GLU A 82 26.56 14.25 -1.18
N MET A 83 25.83 13.43 -1.96
CA MET A 83 24.38 13.27 -1.84
C MET A 83 23.97 12.83 -0.43
N ASN A 84 24.59 11.78 0.11
CA ASN A 84 24.25 11.26 1.43
C ASN A 84 24.58 12.29 2.52
N ALA A 85 25.71 12.97 2.42
CA ALA A 85 26.09 14.05 3.35
C ALA A 85 25.09 15.21 3.32
N ASP A 86 24.67 15.69 2.14
CA ASP A 86 23.64 16.75 2.03
C ASP A 86 22.27 16.28 2.54
N ALA A 87 21.90 15.01 2.28
CA ALA A 87 20.67 14.42 2.77
C ALA A 87 20.63 14.34 4.31
N ASP A 88 21.72 13.91 4.94
CA ASP A 88 21.85 13.84 6.40
C ASP A 88 21.86 15.24 7.02
N PHE A 89 22.62 16.17 6.42
CA PHE A 89 22.67 17.56 6.85
C PHE A 89 21.29 18.22 6.84
N LYS A 90 20.48 17.95 5.80
CA LYS A 90 19.11 18.46 5.68
C LYS A 90 18.08 17.68 6.50
N GLY A 91 18.47 16.59 7.15
CA GLY A 91 17.56 15.73 7.90
C GLY A 91 16.51 15.06 7.01
N ALA A 92 16.88 14.66 5.79
CA ALA A 92 15.99 13.91 4.91
C ALA A 92 15.59 12.59 5.59
N PRO A 93 14.29 12.21 5.61
CA PRO A 93 13.86 10.97 6.26
C PRO A 93 14.55 9.75 5.65
N ALA A 94 15.07 8.84 6.47
CA ALA A 94 15.85 7.68 6.00
C ALA A 94 15.14 6.82 4.95
N GLY A 95 13.80 6.74 4.96
CA GLY A 95 13.02 6.02 3.94
C GLY A 95 12.85 6.75 2.60
N LEU A 96 13.20 8.05 2.57
CA LEU A 96 13.10 8.94 1.42
C LEU A 96 14.48 9.39 0.91
N GLN A 97 15.56 8.96 1.54
CA GLN A 97 16.91 9.13 1.01
C GLN A 97 17.11 8.19 -0.20
N PRO A 98 17.53 8.71 -1.36
CA PRO A 98 17.91 7.91 -2.50
C PRO A 98 19.14 7.08 -2.19
N SER A 99 19.15 5.85 -2.68
CA SER A 99 20.29 4.93 -2.51
C SER A 99 21.14 4.81 -3.76
N VAL A 100 20.76 5.48 -4.86
CA VAL A 100 21.45 5.38 -6.14
C VAL A 100 21.77 6.78 -6.64
N MET A 101 23.03 6.99 -7.02
CA MET A 101 23.51 8.13 -7.78
C MET A 101 23.93 7.65 -9.17
N THR A 102 23.59 8.40 -10.21
CA THR A 102 23.95 8.06 -11.59
C THR A 102 24.68 9.21 -12.23
N ALA A 103 25.72 8.87 -12.99
CA ALA A 103 26.41 9.78 -13.87
C ALA A 103 26.07 9.49 -15.33
N LEU A 104 25.85 10.55 -16.10
CA LEU A 104 25.70 10.52 -17.56
C LEU A 104 26.69 11.51 -18.17
N LEU A 105 27.74 11.01 -18.82
CA LEU A 105 28.72 11.84 -19.54
C LEU A 105 28.22 12.11 -20.95
N VAL A 106 28.14 13.39 -21.34
CA VAL A 106 27.85 13.85 -22.70
C VAL A 106 28.84 14.95 -23.07
N GLY A 107 29.74 14.67 -24.02
CA GLY A 107 30.82 15.60 -24.37
C GLY A 107 31.82 15.77 -23.21
N ASP A 108 31.96 17.00 -22.71
CA ASP A 108 32.79 17.37 -21.55
C ASP A 108 31.99 17.63 -20.27
N GLU A 109 30.69 17.30 -20.28
CA GLU A 109 29.80 17.50 -19.14
C GLU A 109 29.28 16.17 -18.57
N VAL A 110 29.25 16.08 -17.26
CA VAL A 110 28.66 14.96 -16.51
C VAL A 110 27.38 15.45 -15.82
N TYR A 111 26.29 14.77 -16.12
CA TYR A 111 24.98 14.98 -15.51
C TYR A 111 24.84 13.97 -14.38
N LEU A 112 24.90 14.46 -13.14
CA LEU A 112 24.76 13.69 -11.92
C LEU A 112 23.34 13.80 -11.43
N ALA A 113 22.66 12.68 -11.23
CA ALA A 113 21.32 12.66 -10.67
C ALA A 113 21.09 11.40 -9.83
N SER A 114 20.49 11.59 -8.66
CA SER A 114 20.05 10.48 -7.84
C SER A 114 18.82 9.81 -8.44
N SER A 115 18.53 8.58 -8.00
CA SER A 115 17.17 8.07 -8.09
C SER A 115 16.18 9.00 -7.36
N MET A 116 14.94 9.05 -7.83
CA MET A 116 13.88 9.83 -7.20
C MET A 116 13.18 9.01 -6.11
N LYS A 117 12.91 9.67 -4.97
CA LYS A 117 12.16 9.10 -3.83
C LYS A 117 11.00 10.01 -3.44
N GLY A 118 9.82 9.42 -3.23
CA GLY A 118 8.63 10.15 -2.79
C GLY A 118 7.34 9.45 -3.17
N ASP A 119 6.23 10.18 -3.05
CA ASP A 119 4.87 9.63 -3.15
C ASP A 119 4.22 9.78 -4.54
N TYR A 120 4.86 10.48 -5.47
CA TYR A 120 4.39 10.70 -6.83
C TYR A 120 5.50 10.53 -7.90
N SER A 121 5.15 10.53 -9.17
CA SER A 121 6.11 10.62 -10.27
C SER A 121 5.78 11.86 -11.10
N PHE A 122 6.78 12.69 -11.40
CA PHE A 122 6.62 13.74 -12.41
C PHE A 122 6.86 13.22 -13.83
N ILE A 123 7.15 11.92 -14.01
CA ILE A 123 7.25 11.29 -15.34
C ILE A 123 5.93 10.63 -15.73
N TYR A 124 5.35 9.79 -14.87
CA TYR A 124 4.07 9.13 -15.13
C TYR A 124 2.90 9.87 -14.49
N GLU A 125 1.70 9.75 -15.06
CA GLU A 125 0.48 10.32 -14.48
C GLU A 125 0.11 9.65 -13.14
N HIS A 126 0.40 8.36 -13.03
CA HIS A 126 0.03 7.51 -11.89
C HIS A 126 1.18 6.58 -11.51
N ASN A 127 1.28 6.21 -10.23
CA ASN A 127 2.30 5.28 -9.76
C ASN A 127 1.96 3.83 -10.14
N ALA A 128 2.96 3.01 -10.47
CA ALA A 128 2.77 1.60 -10.77
C ALA A 128 2.28 0.82 -9.54
N LYS A 129 2.70 1.24 -8.35
CA LYS A 129 2.32 0.63 -7.06
C LYS A 129 1.53 1.63 -6.22
N PRO A 130 0.26 1.88 -6.56
CA PRO A 130 -0.59 2.78 -5.78
C PRO A 130 -0.74 2.28 -4.33
N LYS A 131 -0.86 3.21 -3.38
CA LYS A 131 -1.34 2.89 -2.02
C LYS A 131 -2.72 2.22 -2.12
N LYS A 132 -3.05 1.33 -1.17
CA LYS A 132 -4.30 0.55 -1.16
C LYS A 132 -5.51 1.46 -1.43
N GLY A 133 -6.29 1.13 -2.47
CA GLY A 133 -7.48 1.89 -2.86
C GLY A 133 -7.25 2.93 -3.97
N LYS A 134 -6.01 3.18 -4.40
CA LYS A 134 -5.71 4.05 -5.54
C LYS A 134 -5.58 3.24 -6.85
N LYS A 135 -5.87 3.89 -7.98
CA LYS A 135 -5.75 3.27 -9.32
C LYS A 135 -4.29 2.98 -9.64
N ALA A 136 -4.01 1.81 -10.20
CA ALA A 136 -2.68 1.49 -10.71
C ALA A 136 -2.39 2.33 -11.97
N GLY A 137 -1.12 2.72 -12.14
CA GLY A 137 -0.72 3.43 -13.34
C GLY A 137 -0.83 2.57 -14.59
N THR A 138 -1.24 3.22 -15.68
CA THR A 138 -1.42 2.66 -17.02
C THR A 138 -0.13 2.68 -17.83
N GLY A 139 0.96 3.25 -17.30
CA GLY A 139 2.17 3.57 -18.06
C GLY A 139 2.05 4.87 -18.87
N GLU A 140 0.98 5.64 -18.70
CA GLU A 140 0.82 6.94 -19.36
C GLU A 140 1.84 7.96 -18.86
N VAL A 141 2.70 8.40 -19.78
CA VAL A 141 3.76 9.38 -19.52
C VAL A 141 3.21 10.78 -19.74
N ARG A 142 3.49 11.69 -18.81
CA ARG A 142 2.95 13.06 -18.82
C ARG A 142 3.40 13.85 -20.06
N ALA A 143 2.54 14.77 -20.50
CA ALA A 143 2.73 15.51 -21.75
C ALA A 143 4.03 16.34 -21.81
N HIS A 144 4.48 16.90 -20.69
CA HIS A 144 5.68 17.73 -20.64
C HIS A 144 7.01 16.92 -20.69
N VAL A 145 6.96 15.60 -20.46
CA VAL A 145 8.17 14.77 -20.47
C VAL A 145 8.79 14.80 -21.88
N PRO A 146 10.11 14.99 -22.01
CA PRO A 146 10.77 14.98 -23.31
C PRO A 146 10.43 13.73 -24.13
N GLU A 147 10.17 13.92 -25.43
CA GLU A 147 9.68 12.85 -26.31
C GLU A 147 10.67 11.66 -26.41
N GLU A 148 11.97 11.93 -26.32
CA GLU A 148 12.99 10.87 -26.29
C GLU A 148 12.83 9.96 -25.07
N ILE A 149 12.55 10.53 -23.90
CA ILE A 149 12.31 9.77 -22.67
C ILE A 149 11.01 8.98 -22.80
N LYS A 150 9.92 9.59 -23.30
CA LYS A 150 8.65 8.88 -23.53
C LYS A 150 8.84 7.67 -24.44
N THR A 151 9.51 7.88 -25.57
CA THR A 151 9.80 6.84 -26.56
C THR A 151 10.68 5.73 -25.97
N ALA A 152 11.67 6.07 -25.15
CA ALA A 152 12.55 5.10 -24.51
C ALA A 152 11.83 4.29 -23.41
N LEU A 153 11.00 4.94 -22.60
CA LEU A 153 10.21 4.29 -21.56
C LEU A 153 9.18 3.32 -22.12
N GLY A 154 8.62 3.60 -23.31
CA GLY A 154 7.74 2.66 -24.01
C GLY A 154 8.35 1.29 -24.30
N LYS A 155 9.70 1.18 -24.32
CA LYS A 155 10.45 -0.08 -24.46
C LYS A 155 10.98 -0.64 -23.14
N ALA A 156 10.98 0.16 -22.08
CA ALA A 156 11.51 -0.17 -20.76
C ALA A 156 10.53 -0.96 -19.86
N LYS A 157 9.49 -1.53 -20.47
CA LYS A 157 8.39 -2.24 -19.79
C LYS A 157 8.91 -3.54 -19.16
N GLU A 158 8.48 -3.86 -17.93
CA GLU A 158 8.86 -5.11 -17.25
C GLU A 158 7.92 -6.26 -17.65
N PRO A 159 8.34 -7.21 -18.50
CA PRO A 159 7.52 -8.39 -18.76
C PRO A 159 7.50 -9.30 -17.51
N PRO A 160 6.37 -9.93 -17.16
CA PRO A 160 5.09 -9.98 -17.86
C PRO A 160 4.02 -9.08 -17.22
N ARG A 161 4.38 -7.92 -16.64
CA ARG A 161 3.37 -7.12 -15.93
C ARG A 161 2.29 -6.63 -16.88
N GLU A 162 1.05 -6.68 -16.40
CA GLU A 162 -0.10 -6.12 -17.10
C GLU A 162 -0.03 -4.59 -17.19
N ASN A 163 0.74 -3.92 -16.32
CA ASN A 163 0.98 -2.50 -16.44
C ASN A 163 2.22 -2.21 -17.29
N ASP A 164 2.03 -1.32 -18.26
CA ASP A 164 3.04 -0.86 -19.22
C ASP A 164 4.11 0.06 -18.62
N GLN A 165 4.27 0.04 -17.29
CA GLN A 165 5.04 1.00 -16.54
C GLN A 165 6.39 0.44 -16.09
N HIS A 166 7.42 1.29 -16.14
CA HIS A 166 8.73 0.98 -15.54
C HIS A 166 8.57 0.58 -14.06
N LYS A 167 9.27 -0.47 -13.60
CA LYS A 167 9.15 -1.02 -12.23
C LYS A 167 9.20 0.01 -11.11
N ASN A 168 10.07 0.99 -11.29
CA ASN A 168 10.36 2.04 -10.34
C ASN A 168 9.76 3.39 -10.78
N ASP A 169 8.66 3.41 -11.55
CA ASP A 169 7.97 4.64 -11.96
C ASP A 169 8.87 5.66 -12.69
N ALA A 170 9.85 5.13 -13.44
CA ALA A 170 10.91 5.87 -14.11
C ALA A 170 11.76 6.76 -13.17
N SER A 171 11.78 6.45 -11.87
CA SER A 171 12.55 7.14 -10.83
C SER A 171 14.01 6.73 -10.75
N CYS A 172 14.54 5.99 -11.72
CA CYS A 172 15.93 5.56 -11.73
C CYS A 172 16.88 6.70 -12.12
N GLY A 173 18.11 6.65 -11.62
CA GLY A 173 19.08 7.73 -11.81
C GLY A 173 19.45 7.95 -13.28
N GLU A 174 19.44 6.90 -14.12
CA GLU A 174 19.69 7.00 -15.56
C GLU A 174 18.63 7.85 -16.26
N VAL A 175 17.37 7.68 -15.87
CA VAL A 175 16.26 8.47 -16.40
C VAL A 175 16.36 9.91 -15.89
N MET A 176 16.66 10.11 -14.60
CA MET A 176 16.80 11.44 -14.01
C MET A 176 17.96 12.22 -14.64
N ALA A 177 19.13 11.61 -14.81
CA ALA A 177 20.29 12.25 -15.44
C ALA A 177 20.01 12.61 -16.92
N SER A 178 19.32 11.72 -17.64
CA SER A 178 18.86 11.99 -19.01
C SER A 178 17.87 13.15 -19.06
N TYR A 179 16.94 13.19 -18.11
CA TYR A 179 15.94 14.25 -17.99
C TYR A 179 16.61 15.60 -17.70
N THR A 180 17.58 15.65 -16.78
CA THR A 180 18.43 16.82 -16.52
C THR A 180 19.11 17.33 -17.80
N TYR A 181 19.70 16.43 -18.60
CA TYR A 181 20.32 16.80 -19.88
C TYR A 181 19.32 17.44 -20.84
N LEU A 182 18.17 16.79 -21.06
CA LEU A 182 17.19 17.24 -22.04
C LEU A 182 16.55 18.57 -21.66
N LEU A 183 16.36 18.84 -20.37
CA LEU A 183 15.89 20.13 -19.87
C LEU A 183 16.92 21.24 -20.10
N LYS A 184 18.18 21.03 -19.70
CA LYS A 184 19.24 22.02 -19.87
C LYS A 184 19.47 22.35 -21.35
N ASN A 185 19.42 21.34 -22.21
CA ASN A 185 19.74 21.47 -23.63
C ASN A 185 18.49 21.63 -24.51
N HIS A 186 17.34 21.99 -23.92
CA HIS A 186 16.09 22.35 -24.60
C HIS A 186 15.68 21.39 -25.73
N GLY A 187 15.72 20.09 -25.49
CA GLY A 187 15.32 19.08 -26.48
C GLY A 187 16.38 18.68 -27.50
N ALA A 188 17.66 18.98 -27.23
CA ALA A 188 18.78 18.33 -27.92
C ALA A 188 18.64 16.80 -27.83
N LYS A 189 19.11 16.09 -28.86
CA LYS A 189 19.04 14.64 -28.89
C LYS A 189 20.18 14.01 -28.10
N LEU A 190 19.86 13.02 -27.26
CA LEU A 190 20.86 12.20 -26.57
C LEU A 190 21.42 11.11 -27.48
N GLN A 191 20.60 10.58 -28.38
CA GLN A 191 21.02 9.57 -29.33
C GLN A 191 22.12 10.12 -30.26
N GLY A 192 23.22 9.35 -30.39
CA GLY A 192 24.35 9.71 -31.24
C GLY A 192 25.39 10.62 -30.57
N GLN A 193 25.20 11.00 -29.30
CA GLN A 193 26.17 11.82 -28.55
C GLN A 193 27.32 11.01 -27.92
N ASN A 194 27.42 9.71 -28.21
CA ASN A 194 28.36 8.77 -27.56
C ASN A 194 28.32 8.85 -26.03
N ALA A 195 27.11 9.02 -25.47
CA ALA A 195 26.93 9.19 -24.04
C ALA A 195 27.34 7.92 -23.28
N ARG A 196 28.00 8.10 -22.14
CA ARG A 196 28.37 7.02 -21.22
C ARG A 196 27.61 7.16 -19.90
N THR A 197 27.22 6.04 -19.30
CA THR A 197 26.53 6.09 -18.01
C THR A 197 27.00 5.00 -17.05
N ILE A 198 26.97 5.34 -15.76
CA ILE A 198 27.24 4.43 -14.66
C ILE A 198 26.41 4.86 -13.45
N ALA A 199 25.91 3.88 -12.69
CA ALA A 199 25.26 4.11 -11.42
C ALA A 199 26.13 3.60 -10.27
N TRP A 200 25.99 4.24 -9.11
CA TRP A 200 26.55 3.83 -7.84
C TRP A 200 25.43 3.62 -6.84
N ILE A 201 25.40 2.45 -6.20
CA ILE A 201 24.44 2.16 -5.13
C ILE A 201 25.14 2.29 -3.77
N HIS A 202 24.56 3.11 -2.91
CA HIS A 202 24.93 3.28 -1.51
C HIS A 202 23.70 2.99 -0.65
N ASP A 203 23.67 1.81 -0.03
CA ASP A 203 22.69 1.41 0.98
C ASP A 203 23.39 0.69 2.15
N LYS A 204 22.62 0.18 3.12
CA LYS A 204 23.17 -0.51 4.31
C LYS A 204 23.99 -1.77 3.99
N SER A 205 23.83 -2.34 2.80
CA SER A 205 24.41 -3.61 2.37
C SER A 205 25.39 -3.48 1.21
N LYS A 206 25.34 -2.37 0.47
CA LYS A 206 26.11 -2.17 -0.76
C LYS A 206 26.65 -0.75 -0.82
N ASN A 207 27.91 -0.64 -1.21
CA ASN A 207 28.54 0.62 -1.60
C ASN A 207 29.44 0.33 -2.81
N GLN A 208 28.87 0.31 -4.01
CA GLN A 208 29.56 -0.15 -5.22
C GLN A 208 28.91 0.35 -6.51
N ALA A 209 29.64 0.23 -7.62
CA ALA A 209 29.09 0.39 -8.97
C ALA A 209 27.92 -0.58 -9.22
N TYR A 210 26.90 -0.13 -9.95
CA TYR A 210 25.64 -0.86 -10.11
C TYR A 210 25.15 -0.82 -11.55
N ASP A 211 24.73 -1.97 -12.06
CA ASP A 211 24.16 -2.08 -13.40
C ASP A 211 22.75 -1.47 -13.44
N PRO A 212 22.31 -0.97 -14.61
CA PRO A 212 20.93 -0.53 -14.80
C PRO A 212 19.94 -1.63 -14.44
N CYS A 213 18.80 -1.24 -13.85
CA CYS A 213 17.76 -2.22 -13.55
C CYS A 213 17.24 -2.90 -14.83
N GLY A 214 17.00 -4.20 -14.75
CA GLY A 214 16.58 -5.01 -15.89
C GLY A 214 17.69 -5.53 -16.79
N THR A 215 18.95 -5.40 -16.35
CA THR A 215 20.10 -6.10 -16.95
C THR A 215 19.99 -7.62 -16.76
N GLY A 216 20.31 -8.41 -17.79
CA GLY A 216 20.34 -9.88 -17.78
C GLY A 216 19.64 -10.51 -19.00
N ASP A 217 19.14 -11.75 -18.85
CA ASP A 217 18.56 -12.54 -19.95
C ASP A 217 17.29 -11.92 -20.57
N LYS A 218 16.62 -11.02 -19.85
CA LYS A 218 15.45 -10.29 -20.32
C LYS A 218 15.71 -8.81 -20.12
N VAL A 219 16.11 -8.12 -21.18
CA VAL A 219 16.32 -6.68 -21.18
C VAL A 219 14.98 -5.97 -20.93
N TRP A 220 14.87 -5.29 -19.79
CA TRP A 220 13.75 -4.41 -19.45
C TRP A 220 14.29 -3.20 -18.67
N GLY A 221 13.40 -2.30 -18.24
CA GLY A 221 13.76 -1.25 -17.31
C GLY A 221 14.82 -0.28 -17.85
N CYS A 222 15.76 0.09 -16.99
CA CYS A 222 16.81 1.04 -17.35
C CYS A 222 17.81 0.48 -18.35
N ASP A 223 18.00 -0.85 -18.41
CA ASP A 223 18.84 -1.46 -19.44
C ASP A 223 18.24 -1.27 -20.84
N ALA A 224 16.93 -1.52 -20.99
CA ALA A 224 16.22 -1.26 -22.25
C ALA A 224 16.18 0.24 -22.58
N PHE A 225 16.02 1.09 -21.56
CA PHE A 225 16.07 2.55 -21.70
C PHE A 225 17.45 2.99 -22.22
N CYS A 226 18.55 2.62 -21.56
CA CYS A 226 19.91 2.95 -21.96
C CYS A 226 20.22 2.47 -23.38
N THR A 227 19.82 1.23 -23.72
CA THR A 227 19.95 0.68 -25.07
C THR A 227 19.20 1.53 -26.10
N LYS A 228 17.95 1.92 -25.79
CA LYS A 228 17.14 2.74 -26.69
C LYS A 228 17.67 4.17 -26.80
N MET A 229 18.27 4.72 -25.75
CA MET A 229 18.91 6.04 -25.78
C MET A 229 20.30 6.02 -26.44
N GLY A 230 20.86 4.83 -26.72
CA GLY A 230 22.18 4.67 -27.33
C GLY A 230 23.33 4.95 -26.36
N PHE A 231 23.14 4.69 -25.07
CA PHE A 231 24.17 4.88 -24.06
C PHE A 231 25.14 3.70 -24.04
N LYS A 232 26.43 3.99 -23.85
CA LYS A 232 27.39 2.99 -23.41
C LYS A 232 27.31 2.90 -21.88
N VAL A 233 26.73 1.82 -21.38
CA VAL A 233 26.78 1.48 -19.95
C VAL A 233 28.20 1.04 -19.61
N ILE A 234 28.82 1.66 -18.61
CA ILE A 234 30.16 1.32 -18.15
C ILE A 234 30.10 -0.02 -17.40
N ASP A 235 31.05 -0.92 -17.66
CA ASP A 235 31.13 -2.22 -16.99
C ASP A 235 31.47 -2.04 -15.51
N THR A 236 30.59 -2.52 -14.64
CA THR A 236 30.71 -2.44 -13.18
C THR A 236 31.89 -3.23 -12.61
N LYS A 237 32.53 -4.09 -13.41
CA LYS A 237 33.75 -4.82 -13.03
C LYS A 237 35.02 -3.98 -13.18
N ILE A 238 34.95 -2.83 -13.86
CA ILE A 238 36.08 -1.92 -13.97
C ILE A 238 36.38 -1.38 -12.55
N PRO A 239 37.61 -1.50 -12.05
CA PRO A 239 37.95 -0.97 -10.75
C PRO A 239 37.89 0.56 -10.75
N GLU A 240 37.42 1.11 -9.64
CA GLU A 240 37.47 2.54 -9.36
C GLU A 240 38.91 3.07 -9.36
N ASP A 241 39.13 4.27 -9.93
CA ASP A 241 40.41 4.96 -9.79
C ASP A 241 40.55 5.58 -8.39
N LYS A 242 41.04 4.77 -7.45
CA LYS A 242 41.28 5.17 -6.04
C LYS A 242 42.33 6.26 -5.85
N LYS A 243 43.08 6.61 -6.90
CA LYS A 243 44.02 7.73 -6.84
C LYS A 243 43.32 9.07 -7.08
N GLU A 244 42.02 9.04 -7.39
CA GLU A 244 41.19 10.22 -7.59
C GLU A 244 41.78 11.17 -8.63
N ASN A 245 42.41 10.64 -9.69
CA ASN A 245 42.91 11.45 -10.80
C ASN A 245 41.77 11.93 -11.70
N ILE A 246 40.66 12.35 -11.10
CA ILE A 246 39.50 12.86 -11.80
C ILE A 246 39.92 14.19 -12.45
N PRO A 247 39.62 14.39 -13.75
CA PRO A 247 39.88 15.66 -14.41
C PRO A 247 39.31 16.82 -13.60
N GLY A 248 40.07 17.90 -13.44
CA GLY A 248 39.64 19.04 -12.64
C GLY A 248 38.28 19.58 -13.09
N ILE A 249 37.48 20.09 -12.16
CA ILE A 249 36.15 20.64 -12.44
C ILE A 249 36.29 22.11 -12.77
N SER A 250 35.88 22.50 -13.98
CA SER A 250 35.87 23.91 -14.40
C SER A 250 34.69 24.69 -13.82
N LYS A 251 33.55 24.02 -13.71
CA LYS A 251 32.27 24.59 -13.29
C LYS A 251 31.33 23.47 -12.86
N HIS A 252 30.50 23.75 -11.87
CA HIS A 252 29.31 22.97 -11.58
C HIS A 252 28.08 23.88 -11.59
N SER A 253 26.91 23.29 -11.78
CA SER A 253 25.62 23.99 -11.78
C SER A 253 24.49 23.01 -11.48
N GLN A 254 23.28 23.51 -11.25
CA GLN A 254 22.09 22.68 -11.04
C GLN A 254 21.02 23.08 -12.04
N GLN A 255 20.26 22.09 -12.53
CA GLN A 255 19.09 22.29 -13.37
C GLN A 255 17.85 21.90 -12.57
N GLU A 256 16.88 22.80 -12.48
CA GLU A 256 15.58 22.52 -11.90
C GLU A 256 14.87 21.47 -12.77
N LEU A 257 14.51 20.34 -12.17
CA LEU A 257 13.79 19.24 -12.84
C LEU A 257 12.31 19.58 -13.04
N MET A 258 11.72 20.42 -12.18
CA MET A 258 10.34 20.85 -12.33
C MET A 258 10.23 22.35 -12.58
N THR A 259 9.86 22.72 -13.81
CA THR A 259 9.55 24.11 -14.13
C THR A 259 8.31 24.59 -13.34
N PRO A 260 8.15 25.90 -13.10
CA PRO A 260 6.96 26.41 -12.40
C PRO A 260 5.63 26.01 -13.05
N ALA A 261 5.59 25.93 -14.40
CA ALA A 261 4.42 25.46 -15.13
C ALA A 261 4.11 23.98 -14.83
N LEU A 262 5.15 23.14 -14.79
CA LEU A 262 5.01 21.73 -14.44
C LEU A 262 4.60 21.54 -12.97
N GLN A 263 5.20 22.30 -12.05
CA GLN A 263 4.81 22.25 -10.63
C GLN A 263 3.31 22.54 -10.47
N LYS A 264 2.81 23.54 -11.20
CA LYS A 264 1.39 23.89 -11.22
C LYS A 264 0.53 22.75 -11.77
N GLU A 265 0.90 22.17 -12.92
CA GLU A 265 0.19 21.03 -13.53
C GLU A 265 0.10 19.84 -12.57
N VAL A 266 1.22 19.43 -11.95
CA VAL A 266 1.22 18.28 -11.03
C VAL A 266 0.42 18.58 -9.76
N ALA A 267 0.46 19.82 -9.26
CA ALA A 267 -0.36 20.25 -8.13
C ALA A 267 -1.87 20.19 -8.45
N GLU A 268 -2.29 20.67 -9.63
CA GLU A 268 -3.70 20.64 -10.07
C GLU A 268 -4.21 19.20 -10.24
N ILE A 269 -3.42 18.31 -10.85
CA ILE A 269 -3.77 16.89 -10.99
C ILE A 269 -3.91 16.24 -9.61
N ARG A 270 -2.99 16.54 -8.68
CA ARG A 270 -3.06 16.03 -7.31
C ARG A 270 -4.34 16.50 -6.60
N ASP A 271 -4.63 17.80 -6.66
CA ASP A 271 -5.80 18.37 -5.98
C ASP A 271 -7.09 17.75 -6.54
N THR A 272 -7.14 17.52 -7.86
CA THR A 272 -8.24 16.81 -8.53
C THR A 272 -8.37 15.37 -8.01
N LEU A 273 -7.28 14.60 -7.97
CA LEU A 273 -7.29 13.22 -7.45
C LEU A 273 -7.73 13.14 -5.98
N LYS A 274 -7.32 14.11 -5.17
CA LYS A 274 -7.72 14.20 -3.76
C LYS A 274 -9.22 14.50 -3.64
N GLN A 275 -9.75 15.41 -4.44
CA GLN A 275 -11.19 15.69 -4.49
C GLN A 275 -11.98 14.45 -4.90
N GLU A 276 -11.56 13.73 -5.94
CA GLU A 276 -12.19 12.46 -6.35
C GLU A 276 -12.18 11.40 -5.24
N GLU A 277 -11.06 11.27 -4.51
CA GLU A 277 -10.93 10.33 -3.39
C GLU A 277 -11.87 10.70 -2.23
N GLU A 278 -11.94 11.98 -1.88
CA GLU A 278 -12.86 12.49 -0.87
C GLU A 278 -14.33 12.28 -1.26
N GLU A 279 -14.68 12.49 -2.53
CA GLU A 279 -16.04 12.23 -3.03
C GLU A 279 -16.41 10.74 -2.99
N LYS A 280 -15.51 9.85 -3.43
CA LYS A 280 -15.71 8.39 -3.33
C LYS A 280 -15.87 7.93 -1.89
N ASN A 281 -15.09 8.48 -0.97
CA ASN A 281 -15.20 8.18 0.46
C ASN A 281 -16.53 8.67 1.04
N LYS A 282 -16.98 9.88 0.69
CA LYS A 282 -18.30 10.41 1.06
C LYS A 282 -19.43 9.53 0.50
N GLU A 283 -19.33 9.09 -0.75
CA GLU A 283 -20.31 8.21 -1.38
C GLU A 283 -20.36 6.84 -0.69
N ALA A 284 -19.21 6.24 -0.41
CA ALA A 284 -19.11 4.98 0.32
C ALA A 284 -19.69 5.08 1.74
N GLN A 285 -19.46 6.21 2.42
CA GLN A 285 -20.04 6.50 3.73
C GLN A 285 -21.57 6.64 3.65
N ARG A 286 -22.09 7.38 2.66
CA ARG A 286 -23.54 7.51 2.43
C ARG A 286 -24.19 6.14 2.16
N LYS A 287 -23.59 5.31 1.30
CA LYS A 287 -24.07 3.94 1.03
C LYS A 287 -24.05 3.06 2.28
N LYS A 288 -23.01 3.16 3.11
CA LYS A 288 -22.92 2.42 4.37
C LYS A 288 -23.99 2.86 5.38
N GLU A 289 -24.27 4.16 5.46
CA GLU A 289 -25.33 4.70 6.32
C GLU A 289 -26.72 4.28 5.83
N GLN A 290 -26.98 4.36 4.53
CA GLN A 290 -28.23 3.89 3.93
C GLN A 290 -28.49 2.41 4.25
N ARG A 291 -27.51 1.53 4.03
CA ARG A 291 -27.62 0.10 4.37
C ARG A 291 -27.90 -0.16 5.85
N LYS A 292 -27.34 0.67 6.75
CA LYS A 292 -27.65 0.59 8.19
C LYS A 292 -29.10 0.95 8.48
N LYS A 293 -29.61 2.03 7.88
CA LYS A 293 -31.02 2.46 8.03
C LYS A 293 -31.98 1.40 7.48
N GLU A 294 -31.72 0.86 6.29
CA GLU A 294 -32.52 -0.22 5.68
C GLU A 294 -32.52 -1.49 6.55
N ALA A 295 -31.37 -1.89 7.09
CA ALA A 295 -31.27 -3.05 7.99
C ALA A 295 -32.01 -2.83 9.32
N GLU A 296 -31.97 -1.63 9.88
CA GLU A 296 -32.71 -1.28 11.08
C GLU A 296 -34.23 -1.29 10.83
N GLU A 297 -34.69 -0.71 9.73
CA GLU A 297 -36.11 -0.72 9.34
C GLU A 297 -36.62 -2.14 9.12
N ARG A 298 -35.83 -2.99 8.44
CA ARG A 298 -36.16 -4.40 8.25
C ARG A 298 -36.28 -5.16 9.58
N ARG A 299 -35.36 -4.94 10.52
CA ARG A 299 -35.43 -5.53 11.87
C ARG A 299 -36.66 -5.08 12.65
N LYS A 300 -37.06 -3.81 12.52
CA LYS A 300 -38.29 -3.30 13.14
C LYS A 300 -39.53 -3.98 12.56
N LYS A 301 -39.61 -4.12 11.23
CA LYS A 301 -40.72 -4.81 10.55
C LYS A 301 -40.80 -6.29 10.93
N GLU A 302 -39.67 -7.00 10.94
CA GLU A 302 -39.59 -8.42 11.33
C GLU A 302 -39.98 -8.62 12.81
N ALA A 303 -39.57 -7.71 13.71
CA ALA A 303 -39.96 -7.76 15.11
C ALA A 303 -41.46 -7.50 15.33
N GLU A 304 -42.05 -6.56 14.58
CA GLU A 304 -43.49 -6.28 14.63
C GLU A 304 -44.31 -7.46 14.09
N GLU A 305 -43.90 -8.06 12.96
CA GLU A 305 -44.54 -9.24 12.40
C GLU A 305 -44.47 -10.44 13.36
N LYS A 306 -43.32 -10.65 14.01
CA LYS A 306 -43.16 -11.71 15.01
C LYS A 306 -44.09 -11.52 16.21
N LYS A 307 -44.20 -10.29 16.73
CA LYS A 307 -45.14 -9.97 17.83
C LYS A 307 -46.61 -10.23 17.43
N LYS A 308 -47.01 -9.86 16.21
CA LYS A 308 -48.37 -10.13 15.71
C LYS A 308 -48.65 -11.63 15.61
N LYS A 309 -47.70 -12.43 15.10
CA LYS A 309 -47.83 -13.90 15.03
C LYS A 309 -47.91 -14.54 16.41
N GLU A 310 -47.08 -14.11 17.37
CA GLU A 310 -47.10 -14.62 18.75
C GLU A 310 -48.43 -14.28 19.47
N GLU A 311 -48.98 -13.08 19.25
CA GLU A 311 -50.27 -12.69 19.83
C GLU A 311 -51.43 -13.48 19.21
N GLU A 312 -51.43 -13.71 17.89
CA GLU A 312 -52.42 -14.54 17.21
C GLU A 312 -52.35 -16.00 17.67
N GLU A 313 -51.15 -16.56 17.84
CA GLU A 313 -50.95 -17.92 18.36
C GLU A 313 -51.43 -18.03 19.81
N LYS A 314 -51.15 -17.02 20.65
CA LYS A 314 -51.65 -16.97 22.04
C LYS A 314 -53.17 -16.92 22.08
N LYS A 315 -53.82 -16.11 21.24
CA LYS A 315 -55.29 -16.07 21.12
C LYS A 315 -55.88 -17.40 20.67
N LYS A 316 -55.24 -18.09 19.71
CA LYS A 316 -55.65 -19.44 19.28
C LYS A 316 -55.53 -20.46 20.42
N LYS A 317 -54.42 -20.47 21.16
CA LYS A 317 -54.21 -21.37 22.32
C LYS A 317 -55.20 -21.10 23.45
N GLU A 318 -55.50 -19.83 23.77
CA GLU A 318 -56.49 -19.49 24.79
C GLU A 318 -57.91 -19.90 24.38
N ALA A 319 -58.30 -19.72 23.11
CA ALA A 319 -59.60 -20.16 22.59
C ALA A 319 -59.73 -21.69 22.63
N GLU A 320 -58.69 -22.43 22.27
CA GLU A 320 -58.68 -23.90 22.35
C GLU A 320 -58.75 -24.39 23.79
N ALA A 321 -58.02 -23.74 24.72
CA ALA A 321 -58.07 -24.07 26.14
C ALA A 321 -59.46 -23.81 26.76
N LYS A 322 -60.13 -22.72 26.38
CA LYS A 322 -61.52 -22.45 26.80
C LYS A 322 -62.49 -23.53 26.28
N LYS A 323 -62.40 -23.91 24.99
CA LYS A 323 -63.21 -25.00 24.43
C LYS A 323 -62.98 -26.32 25.16
N LYS A 324 -61.73 -26.68 25.46
CA LYS A 324 -61.40 -27.89 26.23
C LYS A 324 -61.99 -27.86 27.65
N LYS A 325 -61.93 -26.72 28.34
CA LYS A 325 -62.54 -26.56 29.68
C LYS A 325 -64.06 -26.67 29.66
N GLU A 326 -64.72 -26.03 28.70
CA GLU A 326 -66.18 -26.12 28.54
C GLU A 326 -66.63 -27.55 28.21
N GLU A 327 -65.88 -28.28 27.36
CA GLU A 327 -66.17 -29.68 27.04
C GLU A 327 -65.94 -30.60 28.24
N GLU A 328 -64.88 -30.37 29.03
CA GLU A 328 -64.62 -31.12 30.27
C GLU A 328 -65.69 -30.84 31.34
N GLU A 329 -66.12 -29.59 31.50
CA GLU A 329 -67.21 -29.22 32.40
C GLU A 329 -68.54 -29.84 31.96
N LYS A 330 -68.81 -29.87 30.66
CA LYS A 330 -70.00 -30.54 30.10
C LYS A 330 -69.97 -32.04 30.37
N LYS A 331 -68.81 -32.70 30.19
CA LYS A 331 -68.61 -34.12 30.54
C LYS A 331 -68.74 -34.38 32.04
N LYS A 332 -68.27 -33.47 32.90
CA LYS A 332 -68.47 -33.57 34.37
C LYS A 332 -69.95 -33.44 34.73
N LYS A 333 -70.68 -32.48 34.16
CA LYS A 333 -72.13 -32.32 34.39
C LYS A 333 -72.93 -33.51 33.87
N GLU A 334 -72.56 -34.08 32.72
CA GLU A 334 -73.17 -35.31 32.21
C GLU A 334 -72.86 -36.52 33.11
N ALA A 335 -71.61 -36.68 33.57
CA ALA A 335 -71.23 -37.75 34.48
C ALA A 335 -71.89 -37.62 35.86
N GLU A 336 -72.05 -36.41 36.37
CA GLU A 336 -72.75 -36.14 37.62
C GLU A 336 -74.27 -36.37 37.49
N ALA A 337 -74.87 -36.00 36.36
CA ALA A 337 -76.25 -36.35 36.03
C ALA A 337 -76.43 -37.88 35.88
N LYS A 338 -75.46 -38.59 35.30
CA LYS A 338 -75.45 -40.05 35.21
C LYS A 338 -75.31 -40.69 36.58
N LYS A 339 -74.43 -40.17 37.45
CA LYS A 339 -74.29 -40.63 38.85
C LYS A 339 -75.52 -40.34 39.70
N LYS A 340 -76.21 -39.22 39.50
CA LYS A 340 -77.51 -38.95 40.15
C LYS A 340 -78.58 -39.94 39.68
N LYS A 341 -78.64 -40.25 38.38
CA LYS A 341 -79.56 -41.28 37.85
C LYS A 341 -79.21 -42.69 38.32
N GLU A 342 -77.93 -43.03 38.45
CA GLU A 342 -77.49 -44.31 39.04
C GLU A 342 -77.71 -44.38 40.56
N ALA A 343 -77.59 -43.26 41.28
CA ALA A 343 -77.89 -43.20 42.71
C ALA A 343 -79.41 -43.27 42.99
N GLU A 344 -80.24 -42.70 42.13
CA GLU A 344 -81.70 -42.90 42.16
C GLU A 344 -82.09 -44.34 41.76
N ALA A 345 -81.40 -44.95 40.80
CA ALA A 345 -81.61 -46.35 40.44
C ALA A 345 -81.09 -47.34 41.51
N LYS A 346 -80.02 -46.99 42.23
CA LYS A 346 -79.55 -47.76 43.40
C LYS A 346 -80.45 -47.58 44.62
N LYS A 347 -81.02 -46.40 44.88
CA LYS A 347 -82.07 -46.23 45.92
C LYS A 347 -83.35 -47.00 45.62
N LYS A 348 -83.72 -47.20 44.35
CA LYS A 348 -84.82 -48.10 43.97
C LYS A 348 -84.47 -49.59 44.00
N LYS A 349 -83.19 -49.97 43.94
CA LYS A 349 -82.74 -51.36 44.11
C LYS A 349 -82.38 -51.74 45.55
N GLU A 350 -82.05 -50.78 46.40
CA GLU A 350 -81.77 -51.01 47.84
C GLU A 350 -83.03 -51.16 48.71
N GLU A 351 -84.22 -50.81 48.21
CA GLU A 351 -85.50 -51.13 48.89
C GLU A 351 -86.04 -52.53 48.52
N GLU A 352 -85.54 -53.16 47.44
CA GLU A 352 -86.02 -54.48 46.97
C GLU A 352 -85.05 -55.65 47.26
N GLU A 353 -83.80 -55.39 47.65
CA GLU A 353 -82.80 -56.44 47.93
C GLU A 353 -82.49 -56.67 49.43
N LYS A 354 -83.45 -56.32 50.30
CA LYS A 354 -83.52 -56.79 51.71
C LYS A 354 -83.98 -58.25 51.80
N LYS A 355 -83.41 -59.17 51.02
CA LYS A 355 -83.65 -60.62 51.14
C LYS A 355 -82.66 -61.42 50.28
N LYS A 356 -81.45 -61.67 50.79
CA LYS A 356 -80.77 -63.00 50.83
C LYS A 356 -79.25 -62.89 50.98
N LYS A 357 -78.77 -63.68 51.95
CA LYS A 357 -77.47 -64.37 52.02
C LYS A 357 -76.22 -63.52 52.26
N ASP A 358 -75.63 -63.72 53.45
CA ASP A 358 -74.20 -63.54 53.66
C ASP A 358 -73.62 -64.80 54.33
N LYS A 359 -72.82 -65.55 53.56
CA LYS A 359 -71.97 -66.67 53.99
C LYS A 359 -70.81 -66.78 53.00
N GLY A 360 -69.57 -66.73 53.51
CA GLY A 360 -68.47 -67.54 52.99
C GLY A 360 -67.34 -66.82 52.22
N ASN A 361 -66.31 -66.41 52.97
CA ASN A 361 -64.91 -66.88 52.90
C ASN A 361 -64.15 -66.95 51.54
N GLY A 362 -63.02 -66.22 51.45
CA GLY A 362 -61.71 -66.81 51.14
C GLY A 362 -61.01 -66.51 49.79
N GLY A 363 -59.83 -65.86 49.87
CA GLY A 363 -58.58 -66.41 49.27
C GLY A 363 -57.95 -65.80 47.99
N LYS A 364 -56.69 -65.32 48.17
CA LYS A 364 -55.43 -65.63 47.43
C LYS A 364 -55.09 -65.02 46.03
N LYS A 365 -53.90 -64.37 46.04
CA LYS A 365 -52.72 -64.47 45.13
C LYS A 365 -52.62 -63.71 43.77
N THR A 366 -51.40 -63.16 43.61
CA THR A 366 -50.56 -62.60 42.50
C THR A 366 -50.59 -63.38 41.15
N PRO A 367 -49.83 -63.09 40.02
CA PRO A 367 -48.67 -62.19 39.74
C PRO A 367 -48.58 -61.54 38.30
N GLY A 368 -47.44 -60.87 37.98
CA GLY A 368 -46.73 -60.91 36.67
C GLY A 368 -46.83 -59.70 35.72
N VAL A 369 -45.72 -58.98 35.40
CA VAL A 369 -44.83 -59.11 34.19
C VAL A 369 -45.37 -58.26 33.00
N SER A 370 -44.67 -57.43 32.20
CA SER A 370 -43.27 -57.24 31.77
C SER A 370 -43.06 -55.88 31.06
N LYS A 371 -41.79 -55.39 31.10
CA LYS A 371 -40.92 -54.67 30.11
C LYS A 371 -41.30 -54.71 28.61
N PRO A 372 -40.63 -53.97 27.66
CA PRO A 372 -39.25 -53.41 27.67
C PRO A 372 -39.07 -51.95 27.13
N ALA A 373 -38.02 -51.21 27.53
CA ALA A 373 -36.73 -50.89 26.80
C ALA A 373 -36.91 -50.02 25.52
N VAL A 374 -36.13 -48.97 25.22
CA VAL A 374 -34.69 -48.96 24.86
C VAL A 374 -34.21 -47.51 24.62
N GLN A 375 -32.98 -47.20 25.09
CA GLN A 375 -31.89 -46.26 24.63
C GLN A 375 -32.25 -44.87 24.06
N GLY A 376 -31.61 -43.76 24.46
CA GLY A 376 -30.18 -43.40 24.44
C GLY A 376 -30.13 -41.98 23.82
N LYS A 377 -29.22 -41.02 24.05
CA LYS A 377 -27.83 -40.95 24.50
C LYS A 377 -27.58 -39.52 25.01
N ARG A 378 -26.56 -39.38 25.85
CA ARG A 378 -25.95 -38.13 26.33
C ARG A 378 -25.26 -37.37 25.20
N GLU A 379 -25.12 -36.06 25.34
CA GLU A 379 -23.78 -35.45 25.34
C GLU A 379 -23.77 -34.13 26.11
N VAL A 380 -22.64 -33.91 26.77
CA VAL A 380 -22.25 -32.80 27.64
C VAL A 380 -21.09 -32.15 26.92
N THR A 381 -20.98 -30.82 26.90
CA THR A 381 -19.68 -30.16 27.02
C THR A 381 -19.82 -28.69 27.43
N TRP A 382 -18.80 -28.28 28.17
CA TRP A 382 -18.59 -27.00 28.84
C TRP A 382 -18.16 -25.86 27.90
N GLN A 383 -18.18 -24.67 28.50
CA GLN A 383 -17.70 -23.33 28.12
C GLN A 383 -16.41 -23.26 27.28
N ALA A 384 -16.35 -22.26 26.39
CA ALA A 384 -15.39 -21.15 26.39
C ALA A 384 -15.96 -19.99 25.56
#